data_AF-A0A2D9PM72-F1
#
_entry.id   AF-A0A2D9PM72-F1
#
_cell.length_a   1.000
_cell.length_b   1.000
_cell.length_c   1.000
_cell.angle_alpha   90.00
_cell.angle_beta   90.00
_cell.angle_gamma   90.00
#
_symmetry.space_group_name_H-M   'P 1'
#
loop_
_entity.id
_entity.type
_entity.pdbx_description
1 polymer ?
#
loop_
_entity_poly.entity_id
_entity_poly.type
_entity_poly.pdbx_seq_one_letter_code
_entity_poly.pdbx_strand_id
1 'polypeptide(L)'
;MTYARSRLILGMSTVGTVVLACLAVLGFEIYSNFEAVILESAMDQVIALALILAGLFGILLPFDILGGFLLPTRFSKSKTTFQKWFVSYLWGVTGQFFSYIILGVLVIN
;
A
#
# COMPACT_ATOMS: atom_id res chain seq x y z
N MET A 1 13.55 -22.64 8.51
CA MET A 1 12.23 -22.01 8.24
C MET A 1 11.73 -22.47 6.87
N THR A 2 10.43 -22.74 6.72
CA THR A 2 9.81 -23.06 5.42
C THR A 2 9.25 -21.78 4.78
N TYR A 3 9.14 -21.74 3.45
CA TYR A 3 8.54 -20.61 2.71
C TYR A 3 7.17 -20.22 3.25
N ALA A 4 6.32 -21.21 3.52
CA ALA A 4 4.99 -21.01 4.11
C ALA A 4 5.04 -20.28 5.46
N ARG A 5 5.94 -20.68 6.36
CA ARG A 5 6.07 -20.04 7.68
C ARG A 5 6.55 -18.59 7.58
N SER A 6 7.52 -18.32 6.71
CA SER A 6 8.03 -16.96 6.50
C SER A 6 6.97 -16.03 5.88
N ARG A 7 6.17 -16.55 4.93
CA ARG A 7 5.08 -15.78 4.31
C ARG A 7 3.94 -15.49 5.29
N LEU A 8 3.63 -16.43 6.18
CA LEU A 8 2.62 -16.26 7.22
C LEU A 8 3.04 -15.21 8.27
N ILE A 9 4.29 -15.26 8.74
CA ILE A 9 4.83 -14.23 9.65
C ILE A 9 4.81 -12.85 8.99
N LEU A 10 5.24 -12.77 7.72
CA LEU A 10 5.21 -11.51 6.98
C LEU A 10 3.79 -10.94 6.90
N GLY A 11 2.80 -11.77 6.55
CA GLY A 11 1.40 -11.36 6.50
C GLY A 11 0.87 -10.87 7.84
N MET A 12 1.17 -11.57 8.94
CA MET A 12 0.80 -11.12 10.29
C MET A 12 1.42 -9.77 10.63
N SER A 13 2.70 -9.56 10.31
CA SER A 13 3.37 -8.27 10.51
C SER A 13 2.77 -7.16 9.67
N THR A 14 2.46 -7.41 8.39
CA THR A 14 1.84 -6.41 7.51
C THR A 14 0.48 -5.97 8.05
N VAL A 15 -0.39 -6.92 8.42
CA VAL A 15 -1.70 -6.61 9.01
C VAL A 15 -1.51 -5.81 10.31
N GLY A 16 -0.60 -6.25 11.19
CA GLY A 16 -0.28 -5.53 12.42
C GLY A 16 0.17 -4.09 12.18
N THR A 17 1.01 -3.83 11.18
CA THR A 17 1.44 -2.47 10.84
C THR A 17 0.32 -1.60 10.29
N VAL A 18 -0.57 -2.15 9.47
CA VAL A 18 -1.73 -1.41 8.97
C VAL A 18 -2.65 -1.04 10.13
N VAL A 19 -2.92 -1.96 11.05
CA VAL A 19 -3.73 -1.69 12.24
C VAL A 19 -3.09 -0.60 13.11
N LEU A 20 -1.79 -0.68 13.38
CA LEU A 20 -1.09 0.36 14.15
C LEU A 20 -1.09 1.72 13.44
N ALA A 21 -0.96 1.73 12.11
CA ALA A 21 -1.06 2.97 11.32
C ALA A 21 -2.46 3.58 11.43
N CYS A 22 -3.52 2.77 11.33
CA CYS A 22 -4.90 3.22 11.52
C CYS A 22 -5.12 3.76 12.94
N LEU A 23 -4.60 3.07 13.97
CA LEU A 23 -4.66 3.53 15.36
C LEU A 23 -3.91 4.85 15.56
N ALA A 24 -2.77 5.04 14.92
CA ALA A 24 -2.02 6.29 14.98
C ALA A 24 -2.78 7.43 14.30
N VAL A 25 -3.35 7.19 13.12
CA VAL A 25 -4.18 8.18 12.41
C VAL A 25 -5.38 8.62 13.25
N LEU A 26 -6.03 7.67 13.91
CA LEU A 26 -7.15 7.96 14.81
C LEU A 26 -6.69 8.67 16.10
N GLY A 27 -5.65 8.16 16.75
CA GLY A 27 -5.17 8.65 18.05
C GLY A 27 -4.50 10.03 18.00
N PHE A 28 -3.90 10.39 16.87
CA PHE A 28 -3.35 11.74 16.64
C PHE A 28 -4.33 12.66 15.90
N GLU A 29 -5.58 12.23 15.70
CA GLU A 29 -6.61 12.98 14.97
C GLU A 29 -6.14 13.51 13.61
N ILE A 30 -5.24 12.77 12.94
CA ILE A 30 -4.68 13.18 11.64
C ILE A 30 -5.79 13.36 10.60
N TYR A 31 -6.89 12.61 10.74
CA TYR A 31 -8.07 12.71 9.89
C TYR A 31 -8.70 14.11 9.88
N SER A 32 -8.61 14.88 10.97
CA SER A 32 -9.22 16.22 11.07
C SER A 32 -8.62 17.20 10.06
N ASN A 33 -7.33 17.04 9.72
CA ASN A 33 -6.66 17.84 8.69
C ASN A 33 -7.23 17.57 7.28
N PHE A 34 -7.76 16.37 7.05
CA PHE A 34 -8.37 15.99 5.77
C PHE A 34 -9.86 16.36 5.70
N GLU A 35 -10.54 16.43 6.84
CA GLU A 35 -11.96 16.79 6.92
C GLU A 35 -12.23 18.21 6.38
N ALA A 36 -11.33 19.15 6.65
CA ALA A 36 -11.37 20.50 6.08
C ALA A 36 -11.20 20.53 4.55
N VAL A 37 -10.38 19.62 4.00
CA VAL A 37 -10.07 19.54 2.56
C VAL A 37 -11.18 18.82 1.77
N ILE A 38 -11.90 17.90 2.41
CA ILE A 38 -12.95 17.10 1.76
C ILE A 38 -14.18 17.93 1.38
N LEU A 39 -14.44 19.07 2.04
CA LEU A 39 -15.69 19.84 1.86
C LEU A 39 -15.62 20.92 0.76
N GLU A 40 -14.45 21.22 0.21
CA GLU A 40 -14.28 22.40 -0.68
C GLU A 40 -14.41 22.09 -2.18
N SER A 41 -13.90 20.95 -2.67
CA SER A 41 -13.89 20.65 -4.12
C SER A 41 -13.69 19.16 -4.42
N ALA A 42 -14.29 18.68 -5.51
CA ALA A 42 -14.08 17.32 -6.03
C ALA A 42 -12.61 17.06 -6.42
N MET A 43 -11.86 18.09 -6.85
CA MET A 43 -10.43 17.93 -7.10
C MET A 43 -9.62 17.75 -5.82
N ASP A 44 -9.97 18.45 -4.75
CA ASP A 44 -9.27 18.34 -3.47
C ASP A 44 -9.51 16.97 -2.82
N GLN A 45 -10.71 16.41 -2.99
CA GLN A 45 -11.00 15.03 -2.60
C GLN A 45 -10.15 14.00 -3.37
N VAL A 46 -9.95 14.20 -4.68
CA VAL A 46 -9.11 13.31 -5.51
C VAL A 46 -7.64 13.41 -5.10
N ILE A 47 -7.14 14.62 -4.83
CA ILE A 47 -5.76 14.84 -4.35
C ILE A 47 -5.57 14.22 -2.97
N ALA A 48 -6.52 14.40 -2.04
CA ALA A 48 -6.48 13.78 -0.72
C ALA A 48 -6.45 12.24 -0.81
N LEU A 49 -7.30 11.66 -1.66
CA LEU A 49 -7.31 10.21 -1.90
C LEU A 49 -5.97 9.71 -2.47
N ALA A 50 -5.40 10.43 -3.44
CA ALA A 50 -4.10 10.11 -4.02
C ALA A 50 -2.97 10.15 -2.98
N LEU A 51 -2.97 11.13 -2.08
CA LEU A 51 -1.98 11.23 -0.99
C LEU A 51 -2.11 10.09 0.01
N ILE A 52 -3.33 9.74 0.41
CA ILE A 52 -3.60 8.61 1.32
C ILE A 52 -3.11 7.29 0.71
N LEU A 53 -3.44 7.05 -0.56
CA LEU A 53 -2.99 5.85 -1.28
C LEU A 53 -1.46 5.81 -1.41
N ALA A 54 -0.82 6.94 -1.75
CA ALA A 54 0.64 7.01 -1.83
C ALA A 54 1.31 6.70 -0.48
N GLY A 55 0.77 7.24 0.62
CA GLY A 55 1.24 6.93 1.98
C GLY A 55 1.08 5.45 2.33
N LEU A 56 -0.08 4.87 2.01
CA LEU A 56 -0.35 3.45 2.27
C LEU A 56 0.60 2.54 1.47
N PHE A 57 0.80 2.81 0.18
CA PHE A 57 1.76 2.06 -0.63
C PHE A 57 3.20 2.23 -0.09
N GLY A 58 3.55 3.40 0.43
CA GLY A 58 4.83 3.63 1.10
C GLY A 58 5.03 2.74 2.35
N ILE A 59 3.99 2.59 3.18
CA ILE A 59 4.02 1.73 4.38
C ILE A 59 4.10 0.24 3.99
N LEU A 60 3.43 -0.16 2.90
CA LEU A 60 3.39 -1.54 2.42
C LEU A 60 4.64 -1.96 1.65
N LEU A 61 5.34 -1.01 1.01
CA LEU A 61 6.54 -1.23 0.20
C LEU A 61 7.60 -2.15 0.84
N PRO A 62 8.02 -1.99 2.12
CA PRO A 62 8.98 -2.91 2.73
C PRO A 62 8.45 -4.35 2.82
N PHE A 63 7.15 -4.53 3.07
CA PHE A 63 6.53 -5.86 3.11
C PHE A 63 6.43 -6.47 1.71
N ASP A 64 6.15 -5.67 0.70
CA ASP A 64 6.10 -6.11 -0.69
C ASP A 64 7.49 -6.51 -1.21
N ILE A 65 8.54 -5.80 -0.84
CA ILE A 65 9.93 -6.21 -1.15
C ILE A 65 10.27 -7.53 -0.46
N LEU A 66 9.97 -7.65 0.84
CA LEU A 66 10.28 -8.86 1.59
C LEU A 66 9.51 -10.06 1.05
N GLY A 67 8.21 -9.91 0.80
CA GLY A 67 7.30 -10.97 0.37
C GLY A 67 7.41 -11.32 -1.11
N GLY A 68 7.54 -10.31 -1.96
CA GLY A 68 7.57 -10.43 -3.42
C GLY A 68 8.95 -10.71 -3.99
N PHE A 69 10.02 -10.21 -3.36
CA PHE A 69 11.38 -10.37 -3.87
C PHE A 69 12.27 -11.25 -2.98
N LEU A 70 12.38 -10.96 -1.68
CA LEU A 70 13.36 -11.61 -0.81
C LEU A 70 12.99 -13.08 -0.47
N LEU A 71 11.72 -13.35 -0.17
CA LEU A 71 11.26 -14.72 0.15
C LEU A 71 11.33 -15.67 -1.05
N PRO A 72 10.87 -15.30 -2.26
CA PRO A 72 10.94 -16.19 -3.43
C PRO A 72 12.37 -16.46 -3.91
N THR A 73 13.26 -15.47 -3.81
CA THR A 73 14.68 -15.63 -4.17
C THR A 73 15.41 -16.55 -3.18
N ARG A 74 15.13 -16.44 -1.87
CA ARG A 74 15.75 -17.30 -0.85
C ARG A 74 15.19 -18.71 -0.78
N PHE A 75 13.86 -18.89 -0.82
CA PHE A 75 13.23 -20.18 -0.55
C PHE A 75 12.78 -20.94 -1.80
N SER A 76 12.47 -20.24 -2.90
CA SER A 76 11.92 -20.86 -4.12
C SER A 76 12.89 -20.85 -5.30
N LYS A 77 14.16 -20.45 -5.09
CA LYS A 77 15.21 -20.34 -6.13
C LYS A 77 14.77 -19.54 -7.37
N SER A 78 13.92 -18.53 -7.19
CA SER A 78 13.57 -17.62 -8.28
C SER A 78 14.82 -16.89 -8.78
N LYS A 79 15.12 -16.97 -10.09
CA LYS A 79 16.24 -16.27 -10.73
C LYS A 79 15.85 -14.86 -11.22
N THR A 80 14.88 -14.21 -10.58
CA THR A 80 14.43 -12.87 -10.98
C THR A 80 15.36 -11.81 -10.42
N THR A 81 15.85 -10.91 -11.28
CA THR A 81 16.61 -9.72 -10.86
C THR A 81 15.70 -8.70 -10.18
N PHE A 82 16.23 -7.95 -9.20
CA PHE A 82 15.49 -6.91 -8.48
C PHE A 82 14.84 -5.89 -9.43
N GLN A 83 15.55 -5.45 -10.47
CA GLN A 83 15.01 -4.52 -11.47
C GLN A 83 13.77 -5.06 -12.17
N LYS A 84 13.77 -6.33 -12.60
CA LYS A 84 12.63 -6.93 -13.31
C LYS A 84 11.43 -7.06 -12.38
N TRP A 85 11.67 -7.46 -11.13
CA TRP A 85 10.64 -7.50 -10.10
C TRP A 85 10.07 -6.10 -9.82
N PHE A 86 10.94 -5.09 -9.68
CA PHE A 86 10.55 -3.72 -9.36
C PHE A 86 9.72 -3.07 -10.48
N VAL A 87 10.06 -3.32 -11.75
CA VAL A 87 9.26 -2.84 -12.89
C VAL A 87 7.87 -3.50 -12.88
N SER A 88 7.79 -4.82 -12.70
CA SER A 88 6.49 -5.51 -12.59
C SER A 88 5.67 -5.04 -11.38
N TYR A 89 6.34 -4.79 -10.25
CA TYR A 89 5.72 -4.21 -9.06
C TYR A 89 5.17 -2.81 -9.34
N LEU A 90 5.94 -1.93 -9.97
CA LEU A 90 5.49 -0.58 -10.35
C LEU A 90 4.27 -0.64 -11.26
N TRP A 91 4.24 -1.53 -12.25
CA TRP A 91 3.05 -1.72 -13.09
C TRP A 91 1.82 -2.15 -12.29
N GLY A 92 2.00 -3.08 -11.34
CA GLY A 92 0.93 -3.52 -10.45
C GLY A 92 0.39 -2.40 -9.56
N VAL A 93 1.29 -1.71 -8.85
CA VAL A 93 0.94 -0.59 -7.97
C VAL A 93 0.29 0.54 -8.75
N THR A 94 0.83 0.89 -9.92
CA THR A 94 0.27 1.94 -10.77
C THR A 94 -1.14 1.56 -11.24
N GLY A 95 -1.34 0.32 -11.70
CA GLY A 95 -2.67 -0.15 -12.10
C GLY A 95 -3.68 -0.15 -10.94
N GLN A 96 -3.26 -0.56 -9.75
CA GLN A 96 -4.10 -0.54 -8.55
C GLN A 96 -4.39 0.90 -8.07
N PHE A 97 -3.41 1.79 -8.14
CA PHE A 97 -3.55 3.19 -7.78
C PHE A 97 -4.58 3.90 -8.67
N PHE A 98 -4.47 3.73 -9.99
CA PHE A 98 -5.43 4.31 -10.94
C PHE A 98 -6.83 3.72 -10.79
N SER A 99 -6.95 2.40 -10.58
CA SER A 99 -8.26 1.78 -10.43
C SER A 99 -8.99 2.29 -9.19
N TYR A 100 -8.29 2.47 -8.06
CA TYR A 100 -8.88 3.05 -6.85
C TYR A 100 -9.28 4.51 -7.00
N ILE A 101 -8.49 5.32 -7.72
CA ILE A 101 -8.88 6.70 -8.02
C ILE A 101 -10.14 6.73 -8.89
N ILE A 102 -10.20 5.94 -9.96
CA ILE A 102 -11.37 5.88 -10.85
C ILE A 102 -12.62 5.46 -10.07
N LEU A 103 -12.52 4.41 -9.25
CA LEU A 103 -13.62 3.96 -8.41
C LEU A 103 -14.03 5.00 -7.38
N GLY A 104 -13.07 5.70 -6.75
CA GLY A 104 -13.36 6.78 -5.82
C GLY A 104 -14.13 7.93 -6.49
N VAL A 105 -13.72 8.34 -7.69
CA VAL A 105 -14.40 9.37 -8.48
C VAL A 105 -15.81 8.95 -8.89
N LEU A 106 -16.01 7.67 -9.23
CA LEU A 106 -17.34 7.11 -9.56
C LEU A 106 -18.28 7.02 -8.36
N VAL A 107 -17.75 6.96 -7.13
CA VAL A 107 -18.57 6.94 -5.91
C VAL A 107 -18.99 8.35 -5.51
N ILE A 108 -18.17 9.36 -5.84
CA ILE A 108 -18.43 10.77 -5.50
C ILE A 108 -19.41 11.44 -6.50
N ASN A 109 -19.36 11.06 -7.79
CA ASN A 109 -20.27 11.57 -8.83
C ASN A 109 -21.53 10.71 -8.99
#